data_AF-A0A3M6QXW3-F1
#
_entry.id   AF-A0A3M6QXW3-F1
#
_cell.length_a   1.000
_cell.length_b   1.000
_cell.length_c   1.000
_cell.angle_alpha   90.00
_cell.angle_beta   90.00
_cell.angle_gamma   90.00
#
_symmetry.space_group_name_H-M   'P 1'
#
loop_
_entity.id
_entity.type
_entity.pdbx_description
1 polymer ?
#
loop_
_entity_poly.entity_id
_entity_poly.type
_entity_poly.pdbx_seq_one_letter_code
_entity_poly.pdbx_strand_id
1 'polypeptide(L)'
;MIKYFSEYHESVKHGFEHLGGGVPEPRWSTIELLENKEGSRSGCLRNLSNNSAMIAIMEFFLSSDLAKMRQWTYTSAKLRIMLQYETNGVDSVENLLWPLISDNQEVIDWYRDNRRFYESADSEKKNQILSHEFYRLQIWRALNGLFAELRVDCEKALSQSEKFSKMKPRLVILRFLHALSIGDKAEMTRILLEMYSRKLRSRSFAYESGITCQFIVSYATLLAKLAWRHGYELDLDTPWIPREWLPIQPNEKYEDPWPFMQEFDIWQPFAEPWAAYSPQRPQT
;
A
#
# COMPACT_ATOMS: atom_id res chain seq x y z
N MET A 1 -14.06 16.39 -11.18
CA MET A 1 -14.49 15.84 -9.88
C MET A 1 -14.60 14.34 -10.04
N ILE A 2 -13.92 13.57 -9.18
CA ILE A 2 -13.93 12.10 -9.22
C ILE A 2 -15.33 11.61 -8.81
N LYS A 3 -15.91 10.67 -9.57
CA LYS A 3 -17.27 10.14 -9.34
C LYS A 3 -17.27 8.63 -9.14
N TYR A 4 -18.12 8.13 -8.26
CA TYR A 4 -18.31 6.70 -8.07
C TYR A 4 -19.18 6.09 -9.18
N PHE A 5 -18.78 4.92 -9.70
CA PHE A 5 -19.53 4.11 -10.65
C PHE A 5 -19.68 2.68 -10.12
N SER A 6 -20.87 2.08 -10.26
CA SER A 6 -21.07 0.66 -9.91
C SER A 6 -20.49 -0.27 -10.95
N GLU A 7 -20.64 0.09 -12.23
CA GLU A 7 -20.17 -0.71 -13.36
C GLU A 7 -18.68 -0.51 -13.57
N TYR A 8 -17.94 -1.62 -13.70
CA TYR A 8 -16.48 -1.61 -13.78
C TYR A 8 -15.98 -0.82 -14.99
N HIS A 9 -16.54 -1.09 -16.18
CA HIS A 9 -16.10 -0.47 -17.41
C HIS A 9 -16.29 1.06 -17.39
N GLU A 10 -17.40 1.55 -16.85
CA GLU A 10 -17.65 2.99 -16.70
C GLU A 10 -16.66 3.64 -15.71
N SER A 11 -16.38 2.94 -14.60
CA SER A 11 -15.41 3.39 -13.60
C SER A 11 -14.02 3.53 -14.22
N VAL A 12 -13.53 2.50 -14.92
CA VAL A 12 -12.22 2.49 -15.57
C VAL A 12 -12.12 3.58 -16.64
N LYS A 13 -13.16 3.74 -17.48
CA LYS A 13 -13.22 4.82 -18.47
C LYS A 13 -13.08 6.19 -17.80
N HIS A 14 -13.83 6.43 -16.73
CA HIS A 14 -13.72 7.67 -15.97
C HIS A 14 -12.36 7.83 -15.28
N GLY A 15 -11.75 6.72 -14.83
CA GLY A 15 -10.39 6.69 -14.32
C GLY A 15 -9.38 7.18 -15.36
N PHE A 16 -9.46 6.70 -16.59
CA PHE A 16 -8.60 7.18 -17.67
C PHE A 16 -8.81 8.67 -17.93
N GLU A 17 -10.04 9.14 -18.07
CA GLU A 17 -10.35 10.56 -18.24
C GLU A 17 -9.80 11.41 -17.07
N HIS A 18 -9.92 10.90 -15.85
CA HIS A 18 -9.44 11.58 -14.63
C HIS A 18 -7.92 11.70 -14.59
N LEU A 19 -7.19 10.66 -15.03
CA LEU A 19 -5.73 10.61 -15.02
C LEU A 19 -5.08 11.21 -16.28
N GLY A 20 -5.87 11.75 -17.21
CA GLY A 20 -5.36 12.48 -18.39
C GLY A 20 -5.38 11.70 -19.70
N GLY A 21 -5.99 10.50 -19.74
CA GLY A 21 -6.32 9.76 -20.96
C GLY A 21 -5.18 8.95 -21.59
N GLY A 22 -3.96 9.03 -21.06
CA GLY A 22 -2.80 8.29 -21.55
C GLY A 22 -1.80 8.00 -20.43
N VAL A 23 -0.77 7.19 -20.71
CA VAL A 23 0.35 7.00 -19.79
C VAL A 23 1.06 8.35 -19.63
N PRO A 24 1.09 8.92 -18.41
CA PRO A 24 1.70 10.22 -18.20
C PRO A 24 3.22 10.10 -18.23
N GLU A 25 3.89 11.15 -18.69
CA GLU A 25 5.35 11.24 -18.53
C GLU A 25 5.73 11.50 -17.06
N PRO A 26 6.96 11.14 -16.66
CA PRO A 26 7.55 11.62 -15.42
C PRO A 26 7.50 13.15 -15.36
N ARG A 27 7.22 13.70 -14.18
CA ARG A 27 7.20 15.16 -13.97
C ARG A 27 8.62 15.74 -13.99
N TRP A 28 9.15 16.02 -15.17
CA TRP A 28 10.51 16.53 -15.38
C TRP A 28 10.85 17.76 -14.53
N SER A 29 9.94 18.73 -14.43
CA SER A 29 10.17 19.90 -13.56
C SER A 29 10.32 19.55 -12.09
N THR A 30 9.67 18.48 -11.60
CA THR A 30 9.84 18.00 -10.22
C THR A 30 11.18 17.29 -10.04
N ILE A 31 11.65 16.59 -11.07
CA ILE A 31 12.95 15.92 -11.08
C ILE A 31 14.08 16.97 -11.08
N GLU A 32 13.99 17.98 -11.94
CA GLU A 32 14.94 19.10 -12.00
C GLU A 32 15.07 19.83 -10.66
N LEU A 33 13.95 20.09 -9.97
CA LEU A 33 13.96 20.69 -8.64
C LEU A 33 14.70 19.80 -7.61
N LEU A 34 14.53 18.48 -7.68
CA LEU A 34 15.24 17.55 -6.78
C LEU A 34 16.74 17.51 -7.07
N GLU A 35 17.13 17.45 -8.35
CA GLU A 35 18.53 17.45 -8.81
C GLU A 35 19.25 18.73 -8.40
N ASN A 36 18.62 19.89 -8.64
CA ASN A 36 19.19 21.20 -8.34
C ASN A 36 19.07 21.59 -6.85
N LYS A 37 18.41 20.76 -6.03
CA LYS A 37 18.13 21.02 -4.60
C LYS A 37 17.31 22.30 -4.38
N GLU A 38 16.35 22.55 -5.27
CA GLU A 38 15.48 23.73 -5.25
C GLU A 38 14.07 23.39 -4.77
N GLY A 39 13.41 24.38 -4.16
CA GLY A 39 12.03 24.23 -3.67
C GLY A 39 11.90 23.26 -2.50
N SER A 40 10.70 22.67 -2.36
CA SER A 40 10.42 21.72 -1.27
C SER A 40 10.79 20.29 -1.70
N ARG A 41 11.88 19.75 -1.16
CA ARG A 41 12.32 18.38 -1.43
C ARG A 41 11.22 17.35 -1.10
N SER A 42 10.60 17.46 0.07
CA SER A 42 9.50 16.56 0.50
C SER A 42 8.24 16.72 -0.36
N GLY A 43 7.94 17.94 -0.80
CA GLY A 43 6.87 18.21 -1.76
C GLY A 43 7.13 17.52 -3.10
N CYS A 44 8.36 17.62 -3.60
CA CYS A 44 8.77 17.00 -4.86
C CYS A 44 8.74 15.48 -4.79
N LEU A 45 9.30 14.87 -3.74
CA LEU A 45 9.23 13.42 -3.52
C LEU A 45 7.79 12.90 -3.47
N ARG A 46 6.91 13.59 -2.75
CA ARG A 46 5.49 13.20 -2.67
C ARG A 46 4.82 13.26 -4.03
N ASN A 47 5.04 14.33 -4.79
CA ASN A 47 4.47 14.50 -6.11
C ASN A 47 4.98 13.44 -7.10
N LEU A 48 6.29 13.17 -7.08
CA LEU A 48 6.91 12.20 -7.96
C LEU A 48 6.51 10.76 -7.60
N SER A 49 6.34 10.45 -6.32
CA SER A 49 5.82 9.14 -5.86
C SER A 49 4.39 8.91 -6.35
N ASN A 50 3.52 9.91 -6.22
CA ASN A 50 2.15 9.86 -6.74
C ASN A 50 2.13 9.76 -8.27
N ASN A 51 2.99 10.51 -8.96
CA ASN A 51 3.11 10.44 -10.42
C ASN A 51 3.59 9.06 -10.87
N SER A 52 4.56 8.46 -10.18
CA SER A 52 5.04 7.09 -10.46
C SER A 52 3.94 6.05 -10.26
N ALA A 53 3.14 6.17 -9.19
CA ALA A 53 1.98 5.28 -8.98
C ALA A 53 0.93 5.45 -10.10
N MET A 54 0.69 6.67 -10.58
CA MET A 54 -0.20 6.95 -11.70
C MET A 54 0.33 6.32 -13.00
N ILE A 55 1.64 6.43 -13.28
CA ILE A 55 2.27 5.76 -14.43
C ILE A 55 2.07 4.25 -14.33
N ALA A 56 2.31 3.66 -13.16
CA ALA A 56 2.14 2.22 -12.95
C ALA A 56 0.72 1.75 -13.27
N ILE A 57 -0.31 2.43 -12.74
CA ILE A 57 -1.71 2.14 -13.04
C ILE A 57 -1.98 2.21 -14.55
N MET A 58 -1.49 3.26 -15.22
CA MET A 58 -1.75 3.44 -16.64
C MET A 58 -1.01 2.41 -17.51
N GLU A 59 0.22 2.02 -17.17
CA GLU A 59 0.95 0.97 -17.89
C GLU A 59 0.23 -0.39 -17.82
N PHE A 60 -0.39 -0.72 -16.69
CA PHE A 60 -1.20 -1.92 -16.61
C PHE A 60 -2.53 -1.78 -17.36
N PHE A 61 -3.32 -0.75 -17.06
CA PHE A 61 -4.69 -0.67 -17.58
C PHE A 61 -4.80 -0.24 -19.05
N LEU A 62 -3.81 0.49 -19.60
CA LEU A 62 -3.77 0.84 -21.03
C LEU A 62 -2.87 -0.11 -21.83
N SER A 63 -1.67 -0.41 -21.33
CA SER A 63 -0.66 -1.15 -22.08
C SER A 63 -0.62 -2.64 -21.76
N SER A 64 -1.31 -3.09 -20.70
CA SER A 64 -1.19 -4.46 -20.16
C SER A 64 0.26 -4.85 -19.80
N ASP A 65 1.09 -3.87 -19.45
CA ASP A 65 2.52 -4.06 -19.17
C ASP A 65 2.77 -4.21 -17.67
N LEU A 66 2.74 -5.47 -17.20
CA LEU A 66 3.00 -5.82 -15.81
C LEU A 66 4.43 -5.50 -15.36
N ALA A 67 5.43 -5.66 -16.25
CA ALA A 67 6.82 -5.44 -15.90
C ALA A 67 7.07 -3.95 -15.63
N LYS A 68 6.55 -3.07 -16.48
CA LYS A 68 6.62 -1.62 -16.25
C LYS A 68 5.78 -1.19 -15.05
N MET A 69 4.59 -1.76 -14.87
CA MET A 69 3.80 -1.48 -13.65
C MET A 69 4.60 -1.81 -12.39
N ARG A 70 5.27 -2.98 -12.33
CA ARG A 70 6.12 -3.36 -11.19
C ARG A 70 7.30 -2.41 -11.01
N GLN A 71 7.95 -2.00 -12.09
CA GLN A 71 9.03 -1.01 -12.05
C GLN A 71 8.54 0.31 -11.46
N TRP A 72 7.41 0.85 -11.92
CA TRP A 72 6.90 2.14 -11.46
C TRP A 72 6.30 2.10 -10.05
N THR A 73 5.71 0.96 -9.63
CA THR A 73 5.31 0.77 -8.22
C THR A 73 6.52 0.67 -7.30
N TYR A 74 7.62 0.03 -7.73
CA TYR A 74 8.91 0.08 -7.02
C TYR A 74 9.41 1.53 -6.90
N THR A 75 9.46 2.28 -8.00
CA THR A 75 9.89 3.68 -8.00
C THR A 75 9.03 4.52 -7.04
N SER A 76 7.71 4.34 -7.08
CA SER A 76 6.78 5.02 -6.15
C SER A 76 7.09 4.68 -4.69
N ALA A 77 7.32 3.41 -4.38
CA ALA A 77 7.65 2.93 -3.03
C ALA A 77 9.00 3.49 -2.54
N LYS A 78 10.06 3.44 -3.35
CA LYS A 78 11.38 3.97 -2.96
C LYS A 78 11.33 5.49 -2.74
N LEU A 79 10.59 6.24 -3.55
CA LEU A 79 10.36 7.67 -3.30
C LEU A 79 9.59 7.94 -2.00
N ARG A 80 8.66 7.06 -1.60
CA ARG A 80 8.00 7.14 -0.28
C ARG A 80 8.97 6.89 0.85
N ILE A 81 9.87 5.92 0.70
CA ILE A 81 10.94 5.66 1.67
C ILE A 81 11.77 6.95 1.85
N MET A 82 12.27 7.54 0.76
CA MET A 82 13.00 8.81 0.80
C MET A 82 12.22 9.93 1.51
N LEU A 83 10.91 10.02 1.26
CA LEU A 83 10.05 11.02 1.91
C LEU A 83 9.93 10.78 3.41
N GLN A 84 9.96 9.52 3.84
CA GLN A 84 9.91 9.16 5.25
C GLN A 84 11.19 9.57 5.98
N TYR A 85 12.36 9.45 5.34
CA TYR A 85 13.63 9.96 5.87
C TYR A 85 13.62 11.49 6.06
N GLU A 86 12.90 12.23 5.22
CA GLU A 86 12.79 13.69 5.37
C GLU A 86 11.78 14.14 6.42
N THR A 87 10.61 13.49 6.42
CA THR A 87 9.46 13.99 7.18
C THR A 87 9.32 13.32 8.54
N ASN A 88 9.92 12.15 8.73
CA ASN A 88 9.65 11.26 9.87
C ASN A 88 8.15 11.02 10.09
N GLY A 89 7.35 11.16 9.02
CA GLY A 89 5.91 11.05 9.05
C GLY A 89 5.44 9.60 9.18
N VAL A 90 4.24 9.44 9.71
CA VAL A 90 3.50 8.18 9.59
C VAL A 90 2.93 8.08 8.19
N ASP A 91 3.22 6.98 7.51
CA ASP A 91 2.68 6.73 6.18
C ASP A 91 1.29 6.05 6.24
N SER A 92 0.50 6.20 5.18
CA SER A 92 -0.81 5.55 5.07
C SER A 92 -0.65 4.05 4.82
N VAL A 93 -1.55 3.23 5.39
CA VAL A 93 -1.61 1.79 5.09
C VAL A 93 -1.82 1.53 3.60
N GLU A 94 -2.59 2.38 2.90
CA GLU A 94 -2.79 2.24 1.47
C GLU A 94 -1.46 2.29 0.69
N ASN A 95 -0.45 3.05 1.16
CA ASN A 95 0.84 3.15 0.47
C ASN A 95 1.66 1.86 0.54
N LEU A 96 1.33 0.90 1.42
CA LEU A 96 1.91 -0.45 1.38
C LEU A 96 1.50 -1.24 0.13
N LEU A 97 0.46 -0.80 -0.60
CA LEU A 97 0.10 -1.42 -1.86
C LEU A 97 1.28 -1.42 -2.84
N TRP A 98 2.00 -0.29 -2.96
CA TRP A 98 3.06 -0.12 -3.95
C TRP A 98 4.27 -1.04 -3.75
N PRO A 99 4.92 -1.12 -2.57
CA PRO A 99 5.99 -2.08 -2.37
C PRO A 99 5.50 -3.52 -2.57
N LEU A 100 4.30 -3.87 -2.10
CA LEU A 100 3.75 -5.22 -2.24
C LEU A 100 3.49 -5.63 -3.70
N ILE A 101 2.88 -4.75 -4.51
CA ILE A 101 2.62 -5.00 -5.94
C ILE A 101 3.91 -4.97 -6.76
N SER A 102 4.91 -4.19 -6.35
CA SER A 102 6.19 -4.17 -7.05
C SER A 102 6.90 -5.53 -7.02
N ASP A 103 6.63 -6.36 -5.99
CA ASP A 103 7.35 -7.58 -5.65
C ASP A 103 8.86 -7.43 -5.39
N ASN A 104 9.39 -6.20 -5.35
CA ASN A 104 10.77 -5.97 -4.98
C ASN A 104 10.99 -6.27 -3.49
N GLN A 105 11.78 -7.30 -3.21
CA GLN A 105 11.97 -7.81 -1.85
C GLN A 105 12.69 -6.80 -0.94
N GLU A 106 13.61 -6.01 -1.47
CA GLU A 106 14.40 -5.04 -0.71
C GLU A 106 13.51 -3.93 -0.12
N VAL A 107 12.63 -3.32 -0.93
CA VAL A 107 11.70 -2.30 -0.42
C VAL A 107 10.67 -2.90 0.53
N ILE A 108 10.23 -4.14 0.30
CA ILE A 108 9.30 -4.83 1.21
C ILE A 108 9.97 -5.08 2.56
N ASP A 109 11.22 -5.54 2.58
CA ASP A 109 11.95 -5.78 3.82
C ASP A 109 12.22 -4.48 4.57
N TRP A 110 12.43 -3.37 3.88
CA TRP A 110 12.50 -2.06 4.52
C TRP A 110 11.20 -1.72 5.27
N TYR A 111 10.03 -1.91 4.65
CA TYR A 111 8.74 -1.69 5.32
C TYR A 111 8.48 -2.70 6.46
N ARG A 112 9.02 -3.91 6.35
CA ARG A 112 8.94 -4.92 7.42
C ARG A 112 9.73 -4.53 8.65
N ASP A 113 10.90 -3.92 8.48
CA ASP A 113 11.73 -3.51 9.62
C ASP A 113 11.47 -2.07 10.09
N ASN A 114 10.80 -1.26 9.27
CA ASN A 114 10.46 0.12 9.61
C ASN A 114 9.41 0.23 10.73
N ARG A 115 9.90 0.20 11.97
CA ARG A 115 9.06 0.29 13.18
C ARG A 115 8.23 1.56 13.23
N ARG A 116 8.78 2.66 12.72
CA ARG A 116 8.14 3.98 12.68
C ARG A 116 6.88 4.03 11.83
N PHE A 117 6.68 3.08 10.92
CA PHE A 117 5.45 2.96 10.15
C PHE A 117 4.22 2.71 11.05
N TYR A 118 4.38 1.94 12.13
CA TYR A 118 3.29 1.51 13.02
C TYR A 118 3.53 1.84 14.50
N GLU A 119 4.74 2.27 14.87
CA GLU A 119 5.10 2.72 16.20
C GLU A 119 4.83 4.22 16.36
N SER A 120 3.91 4.57 17.26
CA SER A 120 3.74 5.93 17.78
C SER A 120 4.67 6.17 18.96
N ALA A 121 5.00 7.44 19.20
CA ALA A 121 5.65 7.87 20.46
C ALA A 121 4.80 7.57 21.71
N ASP A 122 3.49 7.36 21.54
CA ASP A 122 2.54 7.01 22.59
C ASP A 122 2.28 5.50 22.58
N SER A 123 2.87 4.77 23.54
CA SER A 123 2.77 3.30 23.64
C SER A 123 1.35 2.81 23.95
N GLU A 124 0.53 3.61 24.62
CA GLU A 124 -0.79 3.19 25.09
C GLU A 124 -1.81 3.09 23.95
N LYS A 125 -1.68 3.94 22.92
CA LYS A 125 -2.58 3.91 21.76
C LYS A 125 -2.56 2.58 21.02
N LYS A 126 -1.44 1.86 21.03
CA LYS A 126 -1.32 0.53 20.42
C LYS A 126 -2.23 -0.51 21.07
N ASN A 127 -2.72 -0.28 22.29
CA ASN A 127 -3.63 -1.18 23.00
C ASN A 127 -5.11 -0.82 22.83
N GLN A 128 -5.40 0.34 22.23
CA GLN A 128 -6.74 0.87 22.03
C GLN A 128 -7.30 0.45 20.66
N ILE A 129 -8.26 -0.48 20.63
CA ILE A 129 -8.76 -1.12 19.40
C ILE A 129 -9.31 -0.17 18.32
N LEU A 130 -9.66 1.07 18.68
CA LEU A 130 -10.16 2.08 17.74
C LEU A 130 -9.07 3.03 17.22
N SER A 131 -7.84 2.96 17.76
CA SER A 131 -6.76 3.86 17.38
C SER A 131 -6.20 3.53 15.99
N HIS A 132 -5.51 4.50 15.39
CA HIS A 132 -4.80 4.27 14.13
C HIS A 132 -3.54 3.43 14.35
N GLU A 133 -2.95 3.51 15.53
CA GLU A 133 -1.76 2.79 15.97
C GLU A 133 -2.05 1.29 16.08
N PHE A 134 -3.14 0.92 16.77
CA PHE A 134 -3.60 -0.46 16.86
C PHE A 134 -3.82 -1.04 15.46
N TYR A 135 -4.55 -0.31 14.61
CA TYR A 135 -4.83 -0.76 13.24
C TYR A 135 -3.56 -0.96 12.40
N ARG A 136 -2.61 -0.01 12.44
CA ARG A 136 -1.34 -0.12 11.71
C ARG A 136 -0.46 -1.25 12.24
N LEU A 137 -0.43 -1.46 13.56
CA LEU A 137 0.28 -2.57 14.18
C LEU A 137 -0.21 -3.92 13.66
N GLN A 138 -1.53 -4.10 13.50
CA GLN A 138 -2.06 -5.36 12.98
C GLN A 138 -1.66 -5.60 11.52
N ILE A 139 -1.67 -4.57 10.67
CA ILE A 139 -1.18 -4.68 9.29
C ILE A 139 0.32 -5.04 9.27
N TRP A 140 1.11 -4.41 10.12
CA TRP A 140 2.54 -4.70 10.20
C TRP A 140 2.83 -6.12 10.72
N ARG A 141 2.09 -6.61 11.72
CA ARG A 141 2.20 -7.99 12.19
C ARG A 141 1.83 -8.97 11.09
N ALA A 142 0.79 -8.68 10.33
CA ALA A 142 0.43 -9.47 9.17
C ALA A 142 1.53 -9.43 8.11
N LEU A 143 2.13 -8.28 7.81
CA LEU A 143 3.27 -8.16 6.90
C LEU A 143 4.47 -9.03 7.34
N ASN A 144 4.69 -9.18 8.64
CA ASN A 144 5.80 -9.95 9.20
C ASN A 144 5.46 -11.39 9.60
N GLY A 145 4.23 -11.86 9.36
CA GLY A 145 3.83 -13.23 9.73
C GLY A 145 3.75 -13.47 11.25
N LEU A 146 3.60 -12.41 12.06
CA LEU A 146 3.45 -12.48 13.52
C LEU A 146 2.01 -12.88 13.89
N PHE A 147 1.61 -14.08 13.45
CA PHE A 147 0.22 -14.52 13.45
C PHE A 147 -0.34 -14.83 14.84
N ALA A 148 0.50 -15.25 15.79
CA ALA A 148 0.05 -15.52 17.16
C ALA A 148 -0.47 -14.24 17.83
N GLU A 149 0.30 -13.17 17.79
CA GLU A 149 -0.06 -11.87 18.35
C GLU A 149 -1.15 -11.18 17.55
N LEU A 150 -1.11 -11.30 16.20
CA LEU A 150 -2.16 -10.77 15.33
C LEU A 150 -3.52 -11.37 15.67
N ARG A 151 -3.58 -12.68 15.89
CA ARG A 151 -4.82 -13.40 16.20
C ARG A 151 -5.44 -12.89 17.49
N VAL A 152 -4.66 -12.82 18.57
CA VAL A 152 -5.11 -12.33 19.89
C VAL A 152 -5.73 -10.93 19.78
N ASP A 153 -5.05 -10.02 19.08
CA ASP A 153 -5.55 -8.64 18.95
C ASP A 153 -6.78 -8.55 18.04
N CYS A 154 -6.83 -9.32 16.96
CA CYS A 154 -8.01 -9.36 16.12
C CYS A 154 -9.22 -9.94 16.88
N GLU A 155 -9.08 -11.03 17.62
CA GLU A 155 -10.14 -11.61 18.48
C GLU A 155 -10.64 -10.58 19.52
N LYS A 156 -9.71 -9.85 20.16
CA LYS A 156 -10.04 -8.77 21.09
C LYS A 156 -10.86 -7.66 20.43
N ALA A 157 -10.54 -7.27 19.20
CA ALA A 157 -11.28 -6.24 18.48
C ALA A 157 -12.63 -6.75 17.97
N LEU A 158 -12.70 -7.99 17.48
CA LEU A 158 -13.92 -8.61 16.96
C LEU A 158 -14.95 -8.88 18.06
N SER A 159 -14.52 -9.23 19.27
CA SER A 159 -15.41 -9.36 20.44
C SER A 159 -16.04 -8.04 20.89
N GLN A 160 -15.54 -6.89 20.40
CA GLN A 160 -16.03 -5.53 20.67
C GLN A 160 -16.50 -4.84 19.38
N SER A 161 -17.02 -5.62 18.43
CA SER A 161 -17.41 -5.16 17.10
C SER A 161 -18.42 -3.99 17.10
N GLU A 162 -19.24 -3.87 18.14
CA GLU A 162 -20.22 -2.80 18.33
C GLU A 162 -19.56 -1.40 18.40
N LYS A 163 -18.32 -1.33 18.88
CA LYS A 163 -17.55 -0.08 18.97
C LYS A 163 -17.13 0.46 17.61
N PHE A 164 -17.13 -0.38 16.56
CA PHE A 164 -16.75 0.00 15.20
C PHE A 164 -17.92 0.51 14.35
N SER A 165 -19.05 0.90 14.95
CA SER A 165 -20.23 1.38 14.24
C SER A 165 -19.94 2.51 13.22
N LYS A 166 -19.01 3.42 13.55
CA LYS A 166 -18.52 4.53 12.70
C LYS A 166 -17.30 4.17 11.83
N MET A 167 -16.74 2.97 12.00
CA MET A 167 -15.45 2.55 11.43
C MET A 167 -15.55 1.15 10.82
N LYS A 168 -16.71 0.81 10.25
CA LYS A 168 -16.99 -0.50 9.67
C LYS A 168 -15.92 -0.99 8.69
N PRO A 169 -15.33 -0.15 7.81
CA PRO A 169 -14.24 -0.60 6.94
C PRO A 169 -13.04 -1.19 7.72
N ARG A 170 -12.66 -0.62 8.87
CA ARG A 170 -11.57 -1.16 9.69
C ARG A 170 -11.93 -2.51 10.30
N LEU A 171 -13.18 -2.68 10.74
CA LEU A 171 -13.64 -3.96 11.28
C LEU A 171 -13.57 -5.06 10.21
N VAL A 172 -13.95 -4.77 8.96
CA VAL A 172 -13.84 -5.72 7.84
C VAL A 172 -12.39 -6.14 7.60
N ILE A 173 -11.45 -5.19 7.66
CA ILE A 173 -10.02 -5.48 7.53
C ILE A 173 -9.52 -6.35 8.70
N LEU A 174 -9.93 -6.07 9.94
CA LEU A 174 -9.57 -6.90 11.11
C LEU A 174 -10.12 -8.33 11.01
N ARG A 175 -11.33 -8.51 10.44
CA ARG A 175 -11.86 -9.85 10.13
C ARG A 175 -10.98 -10.59 9.13
N PHE A 176 -10.50 -9.90 8.09
CA PHE A 176 -9.59 -10.48 7.12
C PHE A 176 -8.27 -10.88 7.77
N LEU A 177 -7.67 -9.99 8.57
CA LEU A 177 -6.40 -10.26 9.26
C LEU A 177 -6.53 -11.44 10.24
N HIS A 178 -7.67 -11.58 10.91
CA HIS A 178 -7.97 -12.77 11.70
C HIS A 178 -7.97 -14.05 10.84
N ALA A 179 -8.72 -14.05 9.73
CA ALA A 179 -8.78 -15.20 8.81
C ALA A 179 -7.39 -15.56 8.24
N LEU A 180 -6.59 -14.56 7.88
CA LEU A 180 -5.19 -14.73 7.47
C LEU A 180 -4.36 -15.41 8.57
N SER A 181 -4.49 -14.97 9.82
CA SER A 181 -3.72 -15.51 10.95
C SER A 181 -4.02 -16.97 11.29
N ILE A 182 -5.17 -17.49 10.83
CA ILE A 182 -5.60 -18.89 11.03
C ILE A 182 -5.54 -19.71 9.73
N GLY A 183 -5.15 -19.10 8.61
CA GLY A 183 -5.08 -19.77 7.30
C GLY A 183 -6.44 -20.09 6.66
N ASP A 184 -7.51 -19.38 7.04
CA ASP A 184 -8.85 -19.62 6.50
C ASP A 184 -9.03 -18.94 5.13
N LYS A 185 -8.65 -19.67 4.07
CA LYS A 185 -8.76 -19.20 2.68
C LYS A 185 -10.20 -18.92 2.25
N ALA A 186 -11.16 -19.67 2.77
CA ALA A 186 -12.57 -19.48 2.40
C ALA A 186 -13.10 -18.16 2.97
N GLU A 187 -12.82 -17.88 4.24
CA GLU A 187 -13.22 -16.62 4.87
C GLU A 187 -12.44 -15.42 4.32
N MET A 188 -11.14 -15.55 4.05
CA MET A 188 -10.36 -14.52 3.35
C MET A 188 -11.00 -14.14 2.01
N THR A 189 -11.32 -15.14 1.19
CA THR A 189 -11.99 -14.96 -0.11
C THR A 189 -13.33 -14.26 0.09
N ARG A 190 -14.19 -14.78 0.96
CA ARG A 190 -15.53 -14.22 1.22
C ARG A 190 -15.46 -12.75 1.65
N ILE A 191 -14.51 -12.37 2.52
CA ILE A 191 -14.34 -10.99 2.98
C ILE A 191 -13.86 -10.08 1.85
N LEU A 192 -12.87 -10.52 1.05
CA LEU A 192 -12.39 -9.73 -0.09
C LEU A 192 -13.51 -9.48 -1.11
N LEU A 193 -14.35 -10.49 -1.36
CA LEU A 193 -15.51 -10.33 -2.24
C LEU A 193 -16.57 -9.39 -1.65
N GLU A 194 -16.75 -9.41 -0.32
CA GLU A 194 -17.63 -8.48 0.39
C GLU A 194 -17.16 -7.02 0.20
N MET A 195 -15.85 -6.75 0.27
CA MET A 195 -15.27 -5.41 0.22
C MET A 195 -15.56 -4.65 -1.07
N TYR A 196 -15.70 -5.31 -2.22
CA TYR A 196 -16.06 -4.62 -3.48
C TYR A 196 -17.57 -4.61 -3.76
N SER A 197 -18.41 -5.18 -2.88
CA SER A 197 -19.86 -5.05 -3.01
C SER A 197 -20.26 -3.59 -3.17
N ARG A 198 -21.27 -3.31 -4.00
CA ARG A 198 -21.74 -1.93 -4.29
C ARG A 198 -21.90 -1.07 -3.03
N LYS A 199 -22.43 -1.67 -1.96
CA LYS A 199 -22.66 -1.02 -0.67
C LYS A 199 -21.38 -0.66 0.08
N LEU A 200 -20.37 -1.53 0.11
CA LEU A 200 -19.11 -1.24 0.81
C LEU A 200 -18.21 -0.36 -0.04
N ARG A 201 -18.10 -0.62 -1.34
CA ARG A 201 -17.27 0.17 -2.25
C ARG A 201 -17.71 1.63 -2.30
N SER A 202 -19.01 1.92 -2.43
CA SER A 202 -19.51 3.31 -2.40
C SER A 202 -19.17 4.06 -1.11
N ARG A 203 -19.01 3.35 0.02
CA ARG A 203 -18.61 3.93 1.31
C ARG A 203 -17.09 4.10 1.42
N SER A 204 -16.32 3.16 0.88
CA SER A 204 -14.85 3.24 0.90
C SER A 204 -14.31 4.22 -0.13
N PHE A 205 -15.03 4.45 -1.22
CA PHE A 205 -14.57 5.23 -2.37
C PHE A 205 -14.04 6.62 -2.01
N ALA A 206 -14.69 7.32 -1.07
CA ALA A 206 -14.25 8.65 -0.62
C ALA A 206 -12.91 8.65 0.15
N TYR A 207 -12.45 7.47 0.57
CA TYR A 207 -11.20 7.25 1.30
C TYR A 207 -10.13 6.58 0.44
N GLU A 208 -10.44 6.25 -0.82
CA GLU A 208 -9.48 5.66 -1.75
C GLU A 208 -8.71 6.75 -2.48
N SER A 209 -7.48 6.43 -2.88
CA SER A 209 -6.67 7.33 -3.69
C SER A 209 -7.37 7.68 -5.00
N GLY A 210 -7.28 8.94 -5.42
CA GLY A 210 -7.74 9.37 -6.74
C GLY A 210 -7.02 8.67 -7.90
N ILE A 211 -5.89 8.00 -7.61
CA ILE A 211 -5.12 7.22 -8.57
C ILE A 211 -5.75 5.83 -8.80
N THR A 212 -6.31 5.19 -7.76
CA THR A 212 -6.72 3.78 -7.80
C THR A 212 -8.21 3.56 -7.74
N CYS A 213 -8.97 4.48 -7.14
CA CYS A 213 -10.39 4.30 -6.78
C CYS A 213 -11.32 3.89 -7.95
N GLN A 214 -10.91 4.18 -9.19
CA GLN A 214 -11.62 3.85 -10.41
C GLN A 214 -11.26 2.50 -11.04
N PHE A 215 -10.14 1.92 -10.63
CA PHE A 215 -9.53 0.77 -11.28
C PHE A 215 -9.56 -0.47 -10.41
N ILE A 216 -9.34 -0.30 -9.11
CA ILE A 216 -9.24 -1.37 -8.14
C ILE A 216 -9.92 -0.95 -6.83
N VAL A 217 -10.11 -1.90 -5.92
CA VAL A 217 -10.34 -1.59 -4.50
C VAL A 217 -9.00 -1.71 -3.78
N SER A 218 -8.36 -0.58 -3.46
CA SER A 218 -6.95 -0.56 -2.99
C SER A 218 -6.69 -1.49 -1.81
N TYR A 219 -7.53 -1.40 -0.77
CA TYR A 219 -7.34 -2.20 0.46
C TYR A 219 -7.61 -3.68 0.22
N ALA A 220 -8.60 -4.05 -0.59
CA ALA A 220 -8.85 -5.45 -0.92
C ALA A 220 -7.69 -6.04 -1.73
N THR A 221 -7.14 -5.27 -2.67
CA THR A 221 -5.97 -5.66 -3.48
C THR A 221 -4.72 -5.84 -2.63
N LEU A 222 -4.46 -4.91 -1.69
CA LEU A 222 -3.37 -5.00 -0.72
C LEU A 222 -3.49 -6.28 0.12
N LEU A 223 -4.67 -6.54 0.68
CA LEU A 223 -4.92 -7.70 1.53
C LEU A 223 -4.81 -9.02 0.76
N ALA A 224 -5.30 -9.07 -0.48
CA ALA A 224 -5.14 -10.21 -1.37
C ALA A 224 -3.65 -10.49 -1.64
N LYS A 225 -2.86 -9.47 -1.99
CA LYS A 225 -1.41 -9.61 -2.20
C LYS A 225 -0.69 -10.08 -0.94
N LEU A 226 -1.10 -9.58 0.23
CA LEU A 226 -0.56 -10.01 1.52
C LEU A 226 -0.83 -11.50 1.79
N ALA A 227 -2.05 -11.99 1.50
CA ALA A 227 -2.35 -13.42 1.62
C ALA A 227 -1.49 -14.29 0.70
N TRP A 228 -1.30 -13.88 -0.55
CA TRP A 228 -0.42 -14.56 -1.50
C TRP A 228 1.03 -14.61 -1.04
N ARG A 229 1.54 -13.53 -0.43
CA ARG A 229 2.88 -13.51 0.17
C ARG A 229 3.06 -14.46 1.34
N HIS A 230 1.97 -14.88 1.98
CA HIS A 230 1.95 -15.91 3.01
C HIS A 230 1.57 -17.30 2.48
N GLY A 231 1.61 -17.50 1.16
CA GLY A 231 1.34 -18.79 0.51
C GLY A 231 -0.14 -19.12 0.33
N TYR A 232 -1.04 -18.17 0.60
CA TYR A 232 -2.48 -18.37 0.40
C TYR A 232 -2.93 -17.83 -0.95
N GLU A 233 -2.82 -18.65 -1.99
CA GLU A 233 -3.34 -18.31 -3.32
C GLU A 233 -4.88 -18.33 -3.30
N LEU A 234 -5.49 -17.16 -3.49
CA LEU A 234 -6.94 -16.98 -3.46
C LEU A 234 -7.50 -16.86 -4.89
N ASP A 235 -8.62 -17.53 -5.14
CA ASP A 235 -9.38 -17.39 -6.38
C ASP A 235 -10.41 -16.28 -6.23
N LEU A 236 -10.18 -15.16 -6.92
CA LEU A 236 -10.98 -13.94 -6.81
C LEU A 236 -11.53 -13.59 -8.19
N ASP A 237 -12.77 -13.98 -8.46
CA ASP A 237 -13.47 -13.66 -9.71
C ASP A 237 -14.02 -12.22 -9.68
N THR A 238 -13.13 -11.24 -9.80
CA THR A 238 -13.50 -9.82 -9.82
C THR A 238 -12.45 -8.96 -10.55
N PRO A 239 -12.87 -8.02 -11.40
CA PRO A 239 -11.94 -7.09 -12.04
C PRO A 239 -11.44 -5.99 -11.07
N TRP A 240 -12.05 -5.86 -9.89
CA TRP A 240 -11.64 -4.89 -8.86
C TRP A 240 -10.38 -5.30 -8.09
N ILE A 241 -9.94 -6.55 -8.23
CA ILE A 241 -8.71 -7.09 -7.66
C ILE A 241 -8.02 -7.84 -8.80
N PRO A 242 -7.12 -7.18 -9.56
CA PRO A 242 -6.51 -7.79 -10.73
C PRO A 242 -5.76 -9.07 -10.38
N ARG A 243 -6.18 -10.20 -10.94
CA ARG A 243 -5.59 -11.51 -10.65
C ARG A 243 -4.10 -11.57 -11.00
N GLU A 244 -3.70 -10.81 -12.01
CA GLU A 244 -2.34 -10.72 -12.54
C GLU A 244 -1.37 -10.08 -11.54
N TRP A 245 -1.89 -9.31 -10.58
CA TRP A 245 -1.07 -8.62 -9.59
C TRP A 245 -0.72 -9.51 -8.39
N LEU A 246 -1.45 -10.61 -8.19
CA LEU A 246 -1.36 -11.42 -6.98
C LEU A 246 -0.13 -12.36 -6.94
N PRO A 247 0.22 -13.08 -8.02
CA PRO A 247 1.42 -13.92 -8.05
C PRO A 247 2.68 -13.17 -7.62
N ILE A 248 3.55 -13.83 -6.86
CA ILE A 248 4.82 -13.24 -6.43
C ILE A 248 5.83 -13.41 -7.57
N GLN A 249 5.97 -12.37 -8.39
CA GLN A 249 6.78 -12.40 -9.61
C GLN A 249 7.55 -11.08 -9.74
N PRO A 250 8.68 -10.93 -9.02
CA PRO A 250 9.52 -9.76 -9.17
C PRO A 250 10.08 -9.65 -10.59
N ASN A 251 10.37 -8.42 -11.02
CA ASN A 251 11.18 -8.20 -12.22
C ASN A 251 12.60 -8.74 -12.00
N GLU A 252 13.26 -9.16 -13.08
CA GLU A 252 14.66 -9.59 -13.06
C GLU A 252 15.59 -8.47 -12.55
N LYS A 253 15.25 -7.22 -12.87
CA LYS A 253 15.96 -6.03 -12.45
C LYS A 253 14.97 -4.90 -12.19
N TYR A 254 15.30 -4.07 -11.22
CA TYR A 254 14.67 -2.77 -10.99
C TYR A 254 15.70 -1.67 -11.21
N GLU A 255 15.27 -0.58 -11.83
CA GLU A 255 16.12 0.57 -12.10
C GLU A 255 15.74 1.75 -11.22
N ASP A 256 16.74 2.50 -10.78
CA ASP A 256 16.56 3.83 -10.22
C ASP A 256 16.65 4.85 -11.36
N PRO A 257 15.52 5.41 -11.82
CA PRO A 257 15.49 6.18 -13.07
C PRO A 257 16.19 7.54 -12.96
N TRP A 258 16.49 8.02 -11.74
CA TRP A 258 17.07 9.34 -11.52
C TRP A 258 18.32 9.26 -10.62
N PRO A 259 19.36 10.08 -10.90
CA PRO A 259 20.59 10.13 -10.10
C PRO A 259 20.37 10.20 -8.58
N PHE A 260 19.49 11.08 -8.10
CA PHE A 260 19.22 11.20 -6.67
C PHE A 260 18.63 9.92 -6.02
N MET A 261 18.01 9.02 -6.79
CA MET A 261 17.56 7.70 -6.30
C MET A 261 18.68 6.68 -6.30
N GLN A 262 19.60 6.74 -7.27
CA GLN A 262 20.77 5.87 -7.36
C GLN A 262 21.73 6.13 -6.20
N GLU A 263 21.86 7.39 -5.78
CA GLU A 263 22.68 7.81 -4.63
C GLU A 263 22.06 7.48 -3.27
N PHE A 264 20.77 7.12 -3.23
CA PHE A 264 20.04 6.91 -1.98
C PHE A 264 20.10 5.45 -1.51
N ASP A 265 20.81 5.22 -0.41
CA ASP A 265 20.75 3.95 0.33
C ASP A 265 19.48 3.91 1.18
N ILE A 266 18.58 2.97 0.89
CA ILE A 266 17.35 2.81 1.66
C ILE A 266 17.63 2.35 3.10
N TRP A 267 18.80 1.77 3.37
CA TRP A 267 19.17 1.25 4.69
C TRP A 267 19.98 2.25 5.53
N GLN A 268 20.18 3.47 5.04
CA GLN A 268 20.84 4.51 5.83
C GLN A 268 20.08 4.75 7.14
N PRO A 269 20.74 5.18 8.22
CA PRO A 269 20.04 5.48 9.46
C PRO A 269 19.14 6.71 9.30
N PHE A 270 17.98 6.72 9.97
CA PHE A 270 17.22 7.94 10.15
C PHE A 270 18.05 8.95 10.95
N ALA A 271 17.82 10.24 10.70
CA ALA A 271 18.42 11.30 11.51
C ALA A 271 17.92 11.25 12.97
N GLU A 272 18.76 11.73 13.89
CA GLU A 272 18.36 11.92 15.29
C GLU A 272 17.10 12.79 15.41
N PRO A 273 16.17 12.50 16.35
CA PRO A 273 16.25 11.49 17.40
C PRO A 273 15.76 10.08 16.99
N TRP A 274 15.62 9.81 15.69
CA TRP A 274 14.95 8.60 15.20
C TRP A 274 15.89 7.46 14.80
N ALA A 275 17.20 7.63 15.01
CA ALA A 275 18.22 6.66 14.61
C ALA A 275 17.96 5.25 15.18
N ALA A 276 17.45 5.16 16.41
CA ALA A 276 17.11 3.89 17.06
C ALA A 276 15.98 3.09 16.38
N TYR A 277 15.20 3.73 15.51
CA TYR A 277 14.11 3.11 14.75
C TYR A 277 14.48 2.85 13.29
N SER A 278 15.76 3.04 12.92
CA SER A 278 16.23 2.87 11.55
C SER A 278 16.11 1.41 11.10
N PRO A 279 15.53 1.17 9.91
CA PRO A 279 15.49 -0.16 9.32
C PRO A 279 16.90 -0.70 9.13
N GLN A 280 17.08 -1.96 9.48
CA GLN A 280 18.32 -2.71 9.33
C GLN A 280 18.20 -3.68 8.18
N ARG A 281 19.23 -3.74 7.35
CA ARG A 281 19.31 -4.71 6.27
C ARG A 281 19.24 -6.12 6.87
N PRO A 282 18.34 -7.00 6.40
CA PRO A 282 18.29 -8.37 6.86
C PRO A 282 19.66 -9.04 6.71
N GLN A 283 20.12 -9.72 7.77
CA GLN A 283 21.30 -10.58 7.68
C GLN A 283 20.87 -11.86 6.96
N THR A 284 21.34 -12.04 5.74
CA THR A 284 21.19 -13.28 4.95
C THR A 284 22.02 -14.41 5.50
#